data_AF-A0A940L4K5-F1
#
_entry.id   AF-A0A940L4K5-F1
#
_cell.length_a   1.000
_cell.length_b   1.000
_cell.length_c   1.000
_cell.angle_alpha   90.00
_cell.angle_beta   90.00
_cell.angle_gamma   90.00
#
_symmetry.space_group_name_H-M   'P 1'
#
loop_
_entity.id
_entity.type
_entity.pdbx_description
1 polymer ?
#
loop_
_entity_poly.entity_id
_entity_poly.type
_entity_poly.pdbx_seq_one_letter_code
_entity_poly.pdbx_strand_id
1 'polypeptide(L)'
;MKSLALKYLDKKLCSKLLALSTIQQLVAAFGTFALAEAGLHINSYTEFLIWFLLGLTGHLVSPAFGIFLRPLETQLSYHAYYLYLREKLLSKVGRPAIWQEKHQRETFLASIGSETEMYLAAIIFVFTDLYSYVLSIVLSVLVLGYVLDISFIPAFILAGLLSAMTYKLLSKKATIAFESEQTAKTNLGGHLLTSWENAFFSNYSVVTRFKNSLSTHLKTAEDKSMLSARWNEGMTYTLFFTSSIPVSIALIYTIYSNQGQVAPLVALLATAPRQLNLLMTFRSIFQAMTSLISFETKFKTLSENANLKECRLEERINLEKITINGAQETSLNEIVQTIEDSYPQRLEVRGGNGAGKSTLLLHLNEHLGSSFYLPSQPQFDIPNKVNASTGQTIAHYFDYLETLKENVLLLDEWDANLDEKNIQLINEKLNRLSKTKTILEVRHR
;
A
#
# COMPACT_ATOMS: atom_id res chain seq x y z
N MET A 1 15.21 -11.83 -3.86
CA MET A 1 13.81 -11.52 -4.19
C MET A 1 13.80 -10.19 -4.92
N LYS A 2 13.16 -10.11 -6.10
CA LYS A 2 12.89 -8.80 -6.71
C LYS A 2 11.67 -8.23 -5.99
N SER A 3 11.85 -7.13 -5.27
CA SER A 3 10.76 -6.54 -4.51
C SER A 3 9.68 -5.99 -5.45
N LEU A 4 8.44 -6.43 -5.22
CA LEU A 4 7.29 -6.04 -6.05
C LEU A 4 7.01 -4.53 -5.94
N ALA A 5 7.20 -3.97 -4.75
CA ALA A 5 6.98 -2.56 -4.45
C ALA A 5 7.98 -1.63 -5.17
N LEU A 6 9.23 -2.09 -5.37
CA LEU A 6 10.26 -1.30 -6.06
C LEU A 6 9.90 -0.97 -7.52
N LYS A 7 8.97 -1.72 -8.12
CA LYS A 7 8.43 -1.43 -9.47
C LYS A 7 7.78 -0.05 -9.55
N TYR A 8 7.19 0.42 -8.45
CA TYR A 8 6.41 1.65 -8.41
C TYR A 8 7.23 2.88 -7.99
N LEU A 9 8.55 2.78 -7.88
CA LEU A 9 9.39 3.91 -7.47
C LEU A 9 9.73 4.84 -8.63
N ASP A 10 9.56 6.14 -8.41
CA ASP A 10 10.15 7.17 -9.27
C ASP A 10 11.68 7.17 -9.09
N LYS A 11 12.39 6.85 -10.18
CA LYS A 11 13.86 6.77 -10.19
C LYS A 11 14.55 8.09 -9.87
N LYS A 12 13.99 9.24 -10.29
CA LYS A 12 14.58 10.56 -10.05
C LYS A 12 14.43 10.96 -8.59
N LEU A 13 13.25 10.79 -8.01
CA LEU A 13 13.01 11.08 -6.59
C LEU A 13 13.84 10.14 -5.70
N CYS A 14 13.87 8.84 -6.02
CA CYS A 14 14.70 7.86 -5.33
C CYS A 14 16.19 8.24 -5.38
N SER A 15 16.72 8.61 -6.55
CA SER A 15 18.12 9.03 -6.69
C SER A 15 18.46 10.26 -5.86
N LYS A 16 17.59 11.29 -5.84
CA LYS A 16 17.79 12.49 -5.01
C LYS A 16 17.82 12.14 -3.52
N LEU A 17 16.90 11.29 -3.08
CA LEU A 17 16.81 10.84 -1.70
C LEU A 17 18.06 10.07 -1.28
N LEU A 18 18.50 9.10 -2.10
CA LEU A 18 19.71 8.35 -1.83
C LEU A 18 20.95 9.25 -1.77
N ALA A 19 21.10 10.19 -2.71
CA ALA A 19 22.21 11.13 -2.72
C ALA A 19 22.24 12.00 -1.45
N LEU A 20 21.08 12.49 -1.00
CA LEU A 20 20.99 13.30 0.20
C LEU A 20 21.28 12.48 1.47
N SER A 21 20.80 11.23 1.53
CA SER A 21 21.16 10.28 2.58
C SER A 21 22.66 10.00 2.58
N THR A 22 23.30 9.87 1.40
CA THR A 22 24.76 9.72 1.32
C THR A 22 25.49 10.89 1.95
N ILE A 23 25.11 12.12 1.61
CA ILE A 23 25.71 13.33 2.17
C ILE A 23 25.53 13.37 3.68
N GLN A 24 24.33 13.06 4.18
CA GLN A 24 24.05 13.00 5.62
C GLN A 24 24.98 12.04 6.36
N GLN A 25 25.19 10.83 5.82
CA GLN A 25 26.06 9.82 6.44
C GLN A 25 27.54 10.19 6.34
N LEU A 26 27.97 10.85 5.27
CA LEU A 26 29.33 11.39 5.15
C LEU A 26 29.61 12.45 6.22
N VAL A 27 28.67 13.37 6.45
CA VAL A 27 28.78 14.39 7.52
C VAL A 27 28.85 13.73 8.90
N ALA A 28 28.06 12.68 9.15
CA ALA A 28 28.11 11.93 10.41
C ALA A 28 29.45 11.20 10.61
N ALA A 29 29.98 10.58 9.55
CA ALA A 29 31.26 9.90 9.59
C ALA A 29 32.42 10.88 9.79
N PHE A 30 32.37 12.05 9.15
CA PHE A 30 33.33 13.13 9.36
C PHE A 30 33.30 13.64 10.81
N GLY A 31 32.11 13.79 11.41
CA GLY A 31 32.00 14.14 12.83
C GLY A 31 32.69 13.12 13.75
N THR A 32 32.55 11.83 13.45
CA THR A 32 33.23 10.76 14.18
C THR A 32 34.75 10.81 14.00
N PHE A 33 35.21 11.03 12.77
CA PHE A 33 36.64 11.17 12.45
C PHE A 33 37.26 12.34 13.24
N ALA A 34 36.62 13.50 13.21
CA ALA A 34 37.09 14.69 13.90
C ALA A 34 37.15 14.51 15.43
N LEU A 35 36.19 13.79 16.04
CA LEU A 35 36.27 13.47 17.48
C LEU A 35 37.41 12.50 17.81
N ALA A 36 37.69 11.54 16.93
CA ALA A 36 38.80 10.62 17.11
C ALA A 36 40.15 11.37 17.01
N GLU A 37 40.30 12.27 16.03
CA GLU A 37 41.46 13.16 15.88
C GLU A 37 41.65 14.09 17.07
N ALA A 38 40.56 14.62 17.64
CA ALA A 38 40.63 15.40 18.88
C ALA A 38 41.24 14.58 20.01
N GLY A 39 40.83 13.31 20.17
CA GLY A 39 41.39 12.41 21.18
C GLY A 39 42.89 12.15 21.00
N LEU A 40 43.35 12.00 19.75
CA LEU A 40 44.78 11.80 19.45
C LEU A 40 45.62 13.05 19.76
N HIS A 41 45.07 14.24 19.52
CA HIS A 41 45.74 15.52 19.75
C HIS A 41 45.47 16.12 21.13
N ILE A 42 45.09 15.32 22.13
CA ILE A 42 44.76 15.82 23.48
C ILE A 42 45.89 16.62 24.16
N ASN A 43 47.14 16.38 23.76
CA ASN A 43 48.31 17.10 24.27
C ASN A 43 48.47 18.51 23.68
N SER A 44 47.72 18.85 22.62
CA SER A 44 47.76 20.13 21.90
C SER A 44 46.41 20.83 22.01
N TYR A 45 46.31 21.85 22.87
CA TYR A 45 45.04 22.54 23.16
C TYR A 45 44.35 23.08 21.90
N THR A 46 45.11 23.71 21.00
CA THR A 46 44.58 24.34 19.80
C THR A 46 44.03 23.31 18.81
N GLU A 47 44.79 22.25 18.55
CA GLU A 47 44.38 21.19 17.61
C GLU A 47 43.22 20.39 18.18
N PHE A 48 43.25 20.06 19.47
CA PHE A 48 42.12 19.45 20.19
C PHE A 48 40.85 20.27 19.99
N LEU A 49 40.90 21.58 20.23
CA LEU A 49 39.72 22.45 20.17
C LEU A 49 39.16 22.57 18.75
N ILE A 50 40.02 22.66 17.73
CA ILE A 50 39.59 22.69 16.32
C ILE A 50 38.88 21.38 15.97
N TRP A 51 39.51 20.24 16.23
CA TRP A 51 38.95 18.93 15.92
C TRP A 51 37.66 18.63 16.70
N PHE A 52 37.61 19.05 17.97
CA PHE A 52 36.41 18.92 18.79
C PHE A 52 35.24 19.74 18.26
N LEU A 53 35.46 21.01 17.87
CA LEU A 53 34.41 21.86 17.30
C LEU A 53 33.92 21.34 15.94
N LEU A 54 34.83 20.83 15.10
CA LEU A 54 34.47 20.18 13.84
C LEU A 54 33.63 18.92 14.08
N GLY A 55 34.01 18.09 15.06
CA GLY A 55 33.27 16.91 15.48
C GLY A 55 31.86 17.25 15.96
N LEU A 56 31.74 18.25 16.85
CA LEU A 56 30.47 18.74 17.35
C LEU A 56 29.58 19.25 16.21
N THR A 57 30.13 20.04 15.29
CA THR A 57 29.40 20.58 14.14
C THR A 57 28.88 19.46 13.25
N GLY A 58 29.70 18.45 12.94
CA GLY A 58 29.27 17.29 12.15
C GLY A 58 28.09 16.55 12.79
N HIS A 59 28.12 16.35 14.11
CA HIS A 59 27.04 15.69 14.84
C HIS A 59 25.76 16.53 14.96
N LEU A 60 25.86 17.87 14.98
CA LEU A 60 24.69 18.76 15.00
C LEU A 60 24.05 18.93 13.61
N VAL A 61 24.87 18.98 12.56
CA VAL A 61 24.40 19.20 11.18
C VAL A 61 23.80 17.93 10.58
N SER A 62 24.33 16.74 10.88
CA SER A 62 23.84 15.49 10.28
C SER A 62 22.33 15.25 10.51
N PRO A 63 21.75 15.44 11.71
CA PRO A 63 20.30 15.30 11.92
C PRO A 63 19.46 16.33 11.14
N ALA A 64 19.99 17.53 10.85
CA ALA A 64 19.26 18.59 10.15
C ALA A 64 18.87 18.21 8.71
N PHE A 65 19.59 17.28 8.09
CA PHE A 65 19.22 16.70 6.79
C PHE A 65 17.84 16.03 6.80
N GLY A 66 17.36 15.59 7.97
CA GLY A 66 16.02 15.02 8.14
C GLY A 66 14.89 15.96 7.69
N ILE A 67 15.09 17.29 7.79
CA ILE A 67 14.13 18.31 7.34
C ILE A 67 13.84 18.18 5.84
N PHE A 68 14.84 17.76 5.05
CA PHE A 68 14.73 17.62 3.61
C PHE A 68 14.43 16.18 3.18
N LEU A 69 14.94 15.19 3.91
CA LEU A 69 14.72 13.77 3.60
C LEU A 69 13.27 13.35 3.81
N ARG A 70 12.64 13.73 4.94
CA ARG A 70 11.28 13.27 5.26
C ARG A 70 10.22 13.72 4.23
N PRO A 71 10.19 14.97 3.77
CA PRO A 71 9.26 15.38 2.70
C PRO A 71 9.48 14.63 1.39
N LEU A 72 10.74 14.34 1.02
CA LEU A 72 11.05 13.58 -0.19
C LEU A 72 10.59 12.12 -0.09
N GLU A 73 10.74 11.48 1.09
CA GLU A 73 10.22 10.14 1.36
C GLU A 73 8.68 10.11 1.23
N THR A 74 7.98 11.07 1.85
CA THR A 74 6.52 11.19 1.76
C THR A 74 6.07 11.41 0.31
N GLN A 75 6.76 12.28 -0.43
CA GLN A 75 6.44 12.53 -1.84
C GLN A 75 6.63 11.27 -2.70
N LEU A 76 7.73 10.54 -2.49
CA LEU A 76 8.00 9.27 -3.19
C LEU A 76 6.93 8.22 -2.86
N SER A 77 6.48 8.13 -1.60
CA SER A 77 5.40 7.25 -1.16
C SER A 77 4.10 7.49 -1.94
N TYR A 78 3.60 8.74 -1.92
CA TYR A 78 2.36 9.08 -2.62
C TYR A 78 2.46 8.89 -4.13
N HIS A 79 3.63 9.20 -4.72
CA HIS A 79 3.84 8.96 -6.14
C HIS A 79 3.83 7.46 -6.48
N ALA A 80 4.45 6.63 -5.65
CA ALA A 80 4.41 5.18 -5.82
C ALA A 80 2.98 4.64 -5.68
N TYR A 81 2.21 5.16 -4.71
CA TYR A 81 0.81 4.77 -4.55
C TYR A 81 -0.05 5.20 -5.75
N TYR A 82 0.18 6.39 -6.29
CA TYR A 82 -0.45 6.84 -7.53
C TYR A 82 -0.14 5.91 -8.71
N LEU A 83 1.11 5.49 -8.89
CA LEU A 83 1.48 4.53 -9.95
C LEU A 83 0.82 3.17 -9.74
N TYR A 84 0.72 2.71 -8.50
CA TYR A 84 -0.01 1.49 -8.16
C TYR A 84 -1.51 1.61 -8.50
N LEU A 85 -2.18 2.70 -8.09
CA LEU A 85 -3.57 2.97 -8.44
C LEU A 85 -3.76 3.09 -9.95
N ARG A 86 -2.81 3.70 -10.65
CA ARG A 86 -2.85 3.78 -12.11
C ARG A 86 -2.84 2.39 -12.76
N GLU A 87 -2.02 1.48 -12.26
CA GLU A 87 -1.92 0.11 -12.77
C GLU A 87 -3.10 -0.78 -12.34
N LYS A 88 -3.64 -0.63 -11.13
CA LYS A 88 -4.64 -1.57 -10.57
C LYS A 88 -6.08 -1.07 -10.60
N LEU A 89 -6.29 0.24 -10.64
CA LEU A 89 -7.60 0.89 -10.67
C LEU A 89 -7.83 1.58 -12.02
N LEU A 90 -6.97 2.54 -12.41
CA LEU A 90 -7.22 3.37 -13.61
C LEU A 90 -7.06 2.59 -14.92
N SER A 91 -6.26 1.52 -14.95
CA SER A 91 -6.14 0.66 -16.13
C SER A 91 -7.43 -0.13 -16.44
N LYS A 92 -8.37 -0.17 -15.50
CA LYS A 92 -9.65 -0.89 -15.62
C LYS A 92 -10.81 0.02 -16.04
N VAL A 93 -10.54 1.31 -16.24
CA VAL A 93 -11.53 2.25 -16.77
C VAL A 93 -12.05 1.72 -18.11
N GLY A 94 -13.39 1.72 -18.28
CA GLY A 94 -14.04 1.21 -19.49
C GLY A 94 -14.19 -0.31 -19.57
N ARG A 95 -14.01 -1.06 -18.47
CA ARG A 95 -14.18 -2.52 -18.45
C ARG A 95 -15.33 -2.96 -17.54
N PRO A 96 -16.59 -2.76 -17.96
CA PRO A 96 -17.77 -3.08 -17.14
C PRO A 96 -17.91 -4.58 -16.84
N ALA A 97 -17.28 -5.47 -17.63
CA ALA A 97 -17.22 -6.92 -17.40
C ALA A 97 -16.70 -7.33 -16.00
N ILE A 98 -15.93 -6.45 -15.36
CA ILE A 98 -15.36 -6.68 -14.03
C ILE A 98 -16.35 -6.41 -12.88
N TRP A 99 -17.42 -5.63 -13.15
CA TRP A 99 -18.33 -5.11 -12.13
C TRP A 99 -19.10 -6.20 -11.36
N GLN A 100 -19.46 -7.30 -12.02
CA GLN A 100 -20.55 -8.16 -11.57
C GLN A 100 -20.27 -9.04 -10.35
N GLU A 101 -19.01 -9.33 -10.02
CA GLU A 101 -18.72 -10.24 -8.91
C GLU A 101 -18.62 -9.51 -7.58
N LYS A 102 -19.71 -9.55 -6.79
CA LYS A 102 -19.78 -8.92 -5.45
C LYS A 102 -18.59 -9.27 -4.56
N HIS A 103 -18.21 -10.54 -4.50
CA HIS A 103 -17.08 -11.00 -3.68
C HIS A 103 -15.73 -10.43 -4.18
N GLN A 104 -15.53 -10.37 -5.50
CA GLN A 104 -14.33 -9.76 -6.07
C GLN A 104 -14.29 -8.25 -5.81
N ARG A 105 -15.44 -7.56 -5.95
CA ARG A 105 -15.57 -6.13 -5.64
C ARG A 105 -15.21 -5.84 -4.18
N GLU A 106 -15.76 -6.58 -3.23
CA GLU A 106 -15.48 -6.41 -1.80
C GLU A 106 -14.00 -6.62 -1.50
N THR A 107 -13.42 -7.70 -2.02
CA THR A 107 -11.99 -8.03 -1.84
C THR A 107 -11.08 -6.98 -2.49
N PHE A 108 -11.44 -6.51 -3.68
CA PHE A 108 -10.72 -5.45 -4.38
C PHE A 108 -10.78 -4.12 -3.64
N LEU A 109 -11.96 -3.70 -3.17
CA LEU A 109 -12.12 -2.46 -2.41
C LEU A 109 -11.40 -2.53 -1.06
N ALA A 110 -11.44 -3.67 -0.37
CA ALA A 110 -10.65 -3.89 0.83
C ALA A 110 -9.13 -3.78 0.54
N SER A 111 -8.68 -4.21 -0.63
CA SER A 111 -7.26 -4.17 -1.02
C SER A 111 -6.79 -2.79 -1.47
N ILE A 112 -7.59 -2.07 -2.26
CA ILE A 112 -7.26 -0.73 -2.75
C ILE A 112 -7.49 0.33 -1.67
N GLY A 113 -8.58 0.20 -0.93
CA GLY A 113 -9.08 1.18 0.05
C GLY A 113 -8.52 1.02 1.46
N SER A 114 -7.75 -0.03 1.75
CA SER A 114 -7.09 -0.19 3.05
C SER A 114 -5.63 -0.61 2.93
N GLU A 115 -4.82 -0.17 3.91
CA GLU A 115 -3.42 -0.50 4.24
C GLU A 115 -2.35 -0.53 3.12
N THR A 116 -2.71 -0.53 1.84
CA THR A 116 -1.77 -0.61 0.71
C THR A 116 -0.88 0.63 0.62
N GLU A 117 -1.44 1.82 0.83
CA GLU A 117 -0.65 3.06 0.91
C GLU A 117 0.33 2.97 2.09
N MET A 118 -0.14 2.58 3.27
CA MET A 118 0.68 2.39 4.46
C MET A 118 1.82 1.39 4.24
N TYR A 119 1.54 0.24 3.62
CA TYR A 119 2.57 -0.77 3.35
C TYR A 119 3.58 -0.31 2.32
N LEU A 120 3.13 0.36 1.26
CA LEU A 120 4.04 0.90 0.24
C LEU A 120 4.94 1.99 0.83
N ALA A 121 4.37 2.88 1.64
CA ALA A 121 5.10 3.88 2.41
C ALA A 121 6.14 3.21 3.33
N ALA A 122 5.71 2.21 4.10
CA ALA A 122 6.57 1.48 5.02
C ALA A 122 7.74 0.78 4.32
N ILE A 123 7.53 0.16 3.16
CA ILE A 123 8.60 -0.44 2.36
C ILE A 123 9.61 0.63 1.93
N ILE A 124 9.14 1.80 1.47
CA ILE A 124 10.02 2.91 1.08
C ILE A 124 10.84 3.40 2.27
N PHE A 125 10.21 3.71 3.40
CA PHE A 125 10.89 4.16 4.62
C PHE A 125 11.91 3.13 5.12
N VAL A 126 11.54 1.86 5.14
CA VAL A 126 12.44 0.79 5.58
C VAL A 126 13.61 0.62 4.61
N PHE A 127 13.38 0.78 3.31
CA PHE A 127 14.45 0.74 2.31
C PHE A 127 15.43 1.90 2.47
N THR A 128 14.95 3.11 2.70
CA THR A 128 15.80 4.30 2.89
C THR A 128 16.56 4.25 4.21
N ASP A 129 15.93 3.75 5.28
CA ASP A 129 16.57 3.46 6.55
C ASP A 129 17.67 2.40 6.39
N LEU A 130 17.38 1.28 5.71
CA LEU A 130 18.34 0.21 5.47
C LEU A 130 19.57 0.72 4.70
N TYR A 131 19.34 1.53 3.66
CA TYR A 131 20.41 2.18 2.92
C TYR A 131 21.28 3.06 3.84
N SER A 132 20.64 3.89 4.65
CA SER A 132 21.32 4.80 5.59
C SER A 132 22.12 4.04 6.65
N TYR A 133 21.57 2.94 7.19
CA TYR A 133 22.26 2.10 8.17
C TYR A 133 23.48 1.40 7.59
N VAL A 134 23.35 0.80 6.40
CA VAL A 134 24.47 0.13 5.73
C VAL A 134 25.58 1.13 5.46
N LEU A 135 25.24 2.32 4.94
CA LEU A 135 26.23 3.36 4.67
C LEU A 135 26.88 3.88 5.97
N SER A 136 26.10 4.07 7.03
CA SER A 136 26.59 4.45 8.36
C SER A 136 27.61 3.44 8.89
N ILE A 137 27.35 2.13 8.76
CA ILE A 137 28.30 1.08 9.17
C ILE A 137 29.56 1.15 8.31
N VAL A 138 29.43 1.11 6.98
CA VAL A 138 30.59 1.11 6.08
C VAL A 138 31.50 2.31 6.35
N LEU A 139 30.95 3.52 6.38
CA LEU A 139 31.74 4.73 6.60
C LEU A 139 32.37 4.76 8.00
N SER A 140 31.64 4.34 9.04
CA SER A 140 32.19 4.36 10.39
C SER A 140 33.27 3.31 10.60
N VAL A 141 33.13 2.13 9.99
CA VAL A 141 34.16 1.08 10.03
C VAL A 141 35.43 1.54 9.34
N LEU A 142 35.31 2.26 8.22
CA LEU A 142 36.47 2.85 7.55
C LEU A 142 37.16 3.92 8.41
N VAL A 143 36.38 4.82 9.04
CA VAL A 143 36.94 5.84 9.94
C VAL A 143 37.64 5.20 11.15
N LEU A 144 37.01 4.23 11.82
CA LEU A 144 37.60 3.55 12.98
C LEU A 144 38.84 2.73 12.59
N GLY A 145 38.78 2.04 11.45
CA GLY A 145 39.92 1.28 10.91
C GLY A 145 41.11 2.15 10.55
N TYR A 146 40.86 3.38 10.10
CA TYR A 146 41.90 4.34 9.73
C TYR A 146 42.50 5.05 10.96
N VAL A 147 41.67 5.52 11.90
CA VAL A 147 42.13 6.35 13.03
C VAL A 147 42.61 5.54 14.23
N LEU A 148 41.95 4.42 14.54
CA LEU A 148 42.23 3.65 15.76
C LEU A 148 43.10 2.43 15.47
N ASP A 149 42.54 1.44 14.76
CA ASP A 149 43.22 0.17 14.51
C ASP A 149 42.56 -0.59 13.35
N ILE A 150 43.37 -1.15 12.45
CA ILE A 150 42.89 -1.86 11.27
C ILE A 150 42.11 -3.14 11.61
N SER A 151 42.27 -3.69 12.82
CA SER A 151 41.55 -4.88 13.32
C SER A 151 40.04 -4.70 13.42
N PHE A 152 39.52 -3.47 13.46
CA PHE A 152 38.08 -3.22 13.41
C PHE A 152 37.46 -3.66 12.07
N ILE A 153 38.15 -3.50 10.94
CA ILE A 153 37.62 -3.85 9.61
C ILE A 153 37.22 -5.35 9.53
N PRO A 154 38.14 -6.32 9.78
CA PRO A 154 37.78 -7.73 9.72
C PRO A 154 36.75 -8.12 10.79
N ALA A 155 36.73 -7.46 11.96
CA ALA A 155 35.74 -7.72 13.01
C ALA A 155 34.32 -7.38 12.56
N PHE A 156 34.13 -6.21 11.94
CA PHE A 156 32.82 -5.80 11.40
C PHE A 156 32.39 -6.64 10.19
N ILE A 157 33.33 -7.07 9.34
CA ILE A 157 33.03 -8.03 8.25
C ILE A 157 32.54 -9.36 8.83
N LEU A 158 33.25 -9.90 9.83
CA LEU A 158 32.87 -11.15 10.48
C LEU A 158 31.50 -11.04 11.17
N ALA A 159 31.22 -9.92 11.83
CA ALA A 159 29.92 -9.61 12.42
C ALA A 159 28.80 -9.66 11.36
N GLY A 160 29.02 -9.04 10.20
CA GLY A 160 28.06 -9.08 9.08
C GLY A 160 27.83 -10.49 8.56
N LEU A 161 28.89 -11.29 8.36
CA LEU A 161 28.80 -12.67 7.87
C LEU A 161 28.06 -13.59 8.84
N LEU A 162 28.41 -13.56 10.14
CA LEU A 162 27.73 -14.35 11.17
C LEU A 162 26.24 -14.01 11.23
N SER A 163 25.93 -12.72 11.19
CA SER A 163 24.54 -12.27 11.24
C SER A 163 23.75 -12.66 9.99
N ALA A 164 24.34 -12.59 8.79
CA ALA A 164 23.71 -13.07 7.56
C ALA A 164 23.42 -14.57 7.61
N MET A 165 24.32 -15.36 8.19
CA MET A 165 24.13 -16.80 8.40
C MET A 165 22.97 -17.07 9.38
N THR A 166 22.99 -16.42 10.55
CA THR A 166 21.92 -16.51 11.56
C THR A 166 20.57 -16.11 10.96
N TYR A 167 20.53 -15.04 10.17
CA TYR A 167 19.33 -14.55 9.50
C TYR A 167 18.72 -15.62 8.59
N LYS A 168 19.54 -16.23 7.73
CA LYS A 168 19.10 -17.27 6.79
C LYS A 168 18.50 -18.49 7.49
N LEU A 169 19.01 -18.84 8.67
CA LEU A 169 18.51 -19.98 9.45
C LEU A 169 17.14 -19.69 10.09
N LEU A 170 16.90 -18.45 10.52
CA LEU A 170 15.70 -18.07 11.26
C LEU A 170 14.57 -17.50 10.37
N SER A 171 14.90 -16.87 9.25
CA SER A 171 13.96 -16.10 8.44
C SER A 171 12.76 -16.93 7.95
N LYS A 172 12.98 -18.18 7.54
CA LYS A 172 11.91 -19.05 7.02
C LYS A 172 10.78 -19.27 8.04
N LYS A 173 11.13 -19.48 9.31
CA LYS A 173 10.14 -19.68 10.39
C LYS A 173 9.40 -18.37 10.69
N ALA A 174 10.12 -17.26 10.69
CA ALA A 174 9.54 -15.93 10.90
C ALA A 174 8.54 -15.57 9.78
N THR A 175 8.88 -15.80 8.51
CA THR A 175 8.00 -15.53 7.37
C THR A 175 6.66 -16.27 7.47
N ILE A 176 6.69 -17.55 7.85
CA ILE A 176 5.45 -18.33 8.05
C ILE A 176 4.58 -17.72 9.15
N ALA A 177 5.19 -17.25 10.25
CA ALA A 177 4.45 -16.59 11.32
C ALA A 177 3.81 -15.27 10.82
N PHE A 178 4.54 -14.46 10.05
CA PHE A 178 4.05 -13.20 9.48
C PHE A 178 2.89 -13.40 8.50
N GLU A 179 2.99 -14.38 7.62
CA GLU A 179 1.91 -14.75 6.69
C GLU A 179 0.64 -15.19 7.44
N SER A 180 0.82 -16.00 8.49
CA SER A 180 -0.30 -16.47 9.31
C SER A 180 -0.99 -15.34 10.10
N GLU A 181 -0.23 -14.36 10.59
CA GLU A 181 -0.77 -13.16 11.23
C GLU A 181 -1.60 -12.34 10.25
N GLN A 182 -1.05 -12.05 9.06
CA GLN A 182 -1.74 -11.23 8.07
C GLN A 182 -3.05 -11.88 7.64
N THR A 183 -3.02 -13.20 7.38
CA THR A 183 -4.23 -13.95 7.02
C THR A 183 -5.29 -13.87 8.12
N ALA A 184 -4.90 -14.02 9.39
CA ALA A 184 -5.83 -13.91 10.51
C ALA A 184 -6.43 -12.50 10.65
N LYS A 185 -5.63 -11.44 10.44
CA LYS A 185 -6.09 -10.04 10.46
C LYS A 185 -7.03 -9.73 9.29
N THR A 186 -6.72 -10.19 8.08
CA THR A 186 -7.61 -10.04 6.91
C THR A 186 -8.95 -10.74 7.16
N ASN A 187 -8.94 -11.95 7.72
CA ASN A 187 -10.17 -12.68 8.06
C ASN A 187 -10.99 -11.96 9.14
N LEU A 188 -10.34 -11.41 10.17
CA LEU A 188 -11.02 -10.59 11.19
C LEU A 188 -11.62 -9.32 10.57
N GLY A 189 -10.86 -8.60 9.75
CA GLY A 189 -11.33 -7.40 9.05
C GLY A 189 -12.53 -7.69 8.14
N GLY A 190 -12.48 -8.78 7.37
CA GLY A 190 -13.59 -9.25 6.57
C GLY A 190 -14.83 -9.58 7.40
N HIS A 191 -14.66 -10.21 8.56
CA HIS A 191 -15.77 -10.47 9.47
C HIS A 191 -16.35 -9.18 10.08
N LEU A 192 -15.52 -8.18 10.38
CA LEU A 192 -15.98 -6.89 10.90
C LEU A 192 -16.82 -6.11 9.89
N LEU A 193 -16.65 -6.31 8.58
CA LEU A 193 -17.54 -5.70 7.57
C LEU A 193 -18.99 -6.17 7.71
N THR A 194 -19.24 -7.34 8.28
CA THR A 194 -20.60 -7.83 8.54
C THR A 194 -21.17 -7.35 9.89
N SER A 195 -20.41 -6.57 10.65
CA SER A 195 -20.81 -6.15 12.02
C SER A 195 -22.05 -5.27 12.04
N TRP A 196 -22.28 -4.44 11.02
CA TRP A 196 -23.36 -3.45 11.02
C TRP A 196 -24.73 -4.10 11.26
N GLU A 197 -25.15 -5.02 10.40
CA GLU A 197 -26.43 -5.70 10.54
C GLU A 197 -26.45 -6.63 11.77
N ASN A 198 -25.33 -7.29 12.06
CA ASN A 198 -25.26 -8.27 13.14
C ASN A 198 -25.25 -7.65 14.55
N ALA A 199 -24.87 -6.37 14.70
CA ALA A 199 -24.75 -5.72 15.99
C ALA A 199 -25.94 -4.80 16.33
N PHE A 200 -26.55 -4.16 15.33
CA PHE A 200 -27.55 -3.11 15.59
C PHE A 200 -29.01 -3.60 15.63
N PHE A 201 -29.31 -4.79 15.11
CA PHE A 201 -30.66 -5.37 15.21
C PHE A 201 -30.81 -6.21 16.48
N SER A 202 -31.98 -6.14 17.13
CA SER A 202 -32.31 -6.86 18.38
C SER A 202 -32.52 -8.38 18.21
N ASN A 203 -31.89 -8.99 17.22
CA ASN A 203 -32.00 -10.42 16.92
C ASN A 203 -31.06 -11.22 17.83
N TYR A 204 -31.50 -11.55 19.05
CA TYR A 204 -30.68 -12.18 20.10
C TYR A 204 -29.85 -13.40 19.61
N SER A 205 -30.46 -14.31 18.85
CA SER A 205 -29.78 -15.49 18.31
C SER A 205 -28.67 -15.14 17.33
N VAL A 206 -28.87 -14.11 16.51
CA VAL A 206 -27.90 -13.62 15.52
C VAL A 206 -26.76 -12.90 16.23
N VAL A 207 -27.08 -12.00 17.16
CA VAL A 207 -26.08 -11.27 17.97
C VAL A 207 -25.20 -12.24 18.76
N THR A 208 -25.79 -13.28 19.35
CA THR A 208 -25.03 -14.30 20.10
C THR A 208 -24.09 -15.10 19.19
N ARG A 209 -24.56 -15.52 18.00
CA ARG A 209 -23.70 -16.18 17.01
C ARG A 209 -22.57 -15.28 16.54
N PHE A 210 -22.88 -14.02 16.24
CA PHE A 210 -21.89 -13.02 15.83
C PHE A 210 -20.84 -12.80 16.92
N LYS A 211 -21.26 -12.60 18.18
CA LYS A 211 -20.34 -12.42 19.32
C LYS A 211 -19.39 -13.61 19.49
N ASN A 212 -19.90 -14.83 19.40
CA ASN A 212 -19.08 -16.05 19.50
C ASN A 212 -18.09 -16.17 18.34
N SER A 213 -18.55 -15.93 17.10
CA SER A 213 -17.70 -15.93 15.91
C SER A 213 -16.62 -14.84 15.98
N LEU A 214 -17.01 -13.62 16.34
CA LEU A 214 -16.09 -12.48 16.51
C LEU A 214 -15.04 -12.78 17.57
N SER A 215 -15.42 -13.34 18.72
CA SER A 215 -14.47 -13.71 19.78
C SER A 215 -13.44 -14.73 19.31
N THR A 216 -13.84 -15.67 18.44
CA THR A 216 -12.96 -16.70 17.87
C THR A 216 -11.97 -16.08 16.88
N HIS A 217 -12.44 -15.18 16.01
CA HIS A 217 -11.60 -14.49 15.04
C HIS A 217 -10.61 -13.54 15.73
N LEU A 218 -11.07 -12.79 16.75
CA LEU A 218 -10.22 -11.93 17.57
C LEU A 218 -9.11 -12.74 18.25
N LYS A 219 -9.47 -13.83 18.94
CA LYS A 219 -8.48 -14.66 19.64
C LYS A 219 -7.47 -15.27 18.66
N THR A 220 -7.93 -15.74 17.50
CA THR A 220 -7.04 -16.27 16.46
C THR A 220 -6.08 -15.19 15.96
N ALA A 221 -6.57 -13.98 15.69
CA ALA A 221 -5.72 -12.87 15.26
C ALA A 221 -4.72 -12.44 16.35
N GLU A 222 -5.13 -12.44 17.62
CA GLU A 222 -4.28 -12.17 18.78
C GLU A 222 -3.16 -13.21 18.90
N ASP A 223 -3.50 -14.51 18.95
CA ASP A 223 -2.53 -15.60 19.09
C ASP A 223 -1.47 -15.59 17.98
N LYS A 224 -1.91 -15.34 16.73
CA LYS A 224 -1.00 -15.23 15.58
C LYS A 224 -0.15 -13.96 15.63
N SER A 225 -0.71 -12.84 16.08
CA SER A 225 0.03 -11.59 16.27
C SER A 225 1.10 -11.73 17.36
N MET A 226 0.78 -12.39 18.48
CA MET A 226 1.74 -12.67 19.55
C MET A 226 2.89 -13.57 19.06
N LEU A 227 2.58 -14.63 18.29
CA LEU A 227 3.60 -15.52 17.74
C LEU A 227 4.53 -14.79 16.76
N SER A 228 3.96 -13.96 15.88
CA SER A 228 4.69 -13.09 14.96
C SER A 228 5.62 -12.13 15.71
N ALA A 229 5.10 -11.43 16.73
CA ALA A 229 5.88 -10.50 17.54
C ALA A 229 7.05 -11.20 18.27
N ARG A 230 6.82 -12.38 18.83
CA ARG A 230 7.87 -13.19 19.48
C ARG A 230 8.96 -13.59 18.50
N TRP A 231 8.61 -14.00 17.28
CA TRP A 231 9.60 -14.31 16.25
C TRP A 231 10.39 -13.06 15.82
N ASN A 232 9.72 -11.93 15.65
CA ASN A 232 10.37 -10.66 15.28
C ASN A 232 11.39 -10.22 16.35
N GLU A 233 11.01 -10.20 17.63
CA GLU A 233 11.90 -9.82 18.73
C GLU A 233 13.01 -10.85 18.95
N GLY A 234 12.68 -12.15 18.97
CA GLY A 234 13.65 -13.22 19.19
C GLY A 234 14.73 -13.26 18.10
N MET A 235 14.33 -13.07 16.85
CA MET A 235 15.26 -12.99 15.72
C MET A 235 16.15 -11.75 15.82
N THR A 236 15.57 -10.59 16.12
CA THR A 236 16.30 -9.32 16.29
C THR A 236 17.34 -9.41 17.40
N TYR A 237 16.97 -9.98 18.55
CA TYR A 237 17.88 -10.18 19.68
C TYR A 237 19.03 -11.13 19.35
N THR A 238 18.72 -12.26 18.69
CA THR A 238 19.73 -13.27 18.32
C THR A 238 20.74 -12.68 17.34
N LEU A 239 20.28 -11.89 16.37
CA LEU A 239 21.13 -11.22 15.39
C LEU A 239 22.02 -10.14 16.01
N PHE A 240 21.48 -9.38 16.98
CA PHE A 240 22.29 -8.42 17.73
C PHE A 240 23.43 -9.13 18.48
N PHE A 241 23.13 -10.20 19.22
CA PHE A 241 24.13 -10.96 19.96
C PHE A 241 25.23 -11.51 19.05
N THR A 242 24.87 -12.14 17.93
CA THR A 242 25.87 -12.70 17.00
C THR A 242 26.74 -11.62 16.34
N SER A 243 26.17 -10.46 16.02
CA SER A 243 26.93 -9.31 15.48
C SER A 243 27.88 -8.67 16.50
N SER A 244 27.54 -8.72 17.79
CA SER A 244 28.31 -8.03 18.85
C SER A 244 29.60 -8.74 19.24
N ILE A 245 29.67 -10.08 19.07
CA ILE A 245 30.81 -10.88 19.53
C ILE A 245 32.12 -10.47 18.85
N PRO A 246 32.23 -10.39 17.51
CA PRO A 246 33.48 -10.02 16.85
C PRO A 246 33.96 -8.61 17.20
N VAL A 247 33.03 -7.66 17.26
CA VAL A 247 33.34 -6.25 17.56
C VAL A 247 33.84 -6.10 19.01
N SER A 248 33.23 -6.81 19.95
CA SER A 248 33.65 -6.81 21.35
C SER A 248 35.07 -7.40 21.51
N ILE A 249 35.38 -8.46 20.77
CA ILE A 249 36.74 -9.04 20.75
C ILE A 249 37.76 -8.04 20.21
N ALA A 250 37.46 -7.34 19.11
CA ALA A 250 38.36 -6.33 18.55
C ALA A 250 38.59 -5.14 19.50
N LEU A 251 37.54 -4.72 20.22
CA LEU A 251 37.63 -3.66 21.21
C LEU A 251 38.54 -4.06 22.37
N ILE A 252 38.36 -5.28 22.92
CA ILE A 252 39.22 -5.82 23.99
C ILE A 252 40.67 -5.96 23.49
N TYR A 253 40.86 -6.45 22.27
CA TYR A 253 42.17 -6.57 21.64
C TYR A 253 42.88 -5.21 21.51
N THR A 254 42.18 -4.18 21.04
CA THR A 254 42.73 -2.82 20.87
C THR A 254 43.11 -2.19 22.22
N ILE A 255 42.31 -2.41 23.26
CA ILE A 255 42.64 -1.97 24.62
C ILE A 255 43.92 -2.66 25.12
N TYR A 256 44.05 -3.96 24.86
CA TYR A 256 45.22 -4.73 25.28
C TYR A 256 46.49 -4.35 24.49
N SER A 257 46.40 -4.12 23.18
CA SER A 257 47.54 -3.76 22.34
C SER A 257 48.09 -2.36 22.63
N ASN A 258 47.24 -1.44 23.10
CA ASN A 258 47.61 -0.05 23.41
C ASN A 258 47.86 0.21 24.91
N GLN A 259 48.15 -0.84 25.69
CA GLN A 259 48.49 -0.68 27.11
C GLN A 259 49.72 0.24 27.26
N GLY A 260 49.56 1.31 28.05
CA GLY A 260 50.61 2.29 28.32
C GLY A 260 50.60 3.54 27.42
N GLN A 261 49.73 3.62 26.40
CA GLN A 261 49.58 4.80 25.55
C GLN A 261 48.26 5.53 25.83
N VAL A 262 48.34 6.77 26.35
CA VAL A 262 47.15 7.54 26.75
C VAL A 262 46.34 8.02 25.55
N ALA A 263 46.98 8.50 24.48
CA ALA A 263 46.27 9.11 23.34
C ALA A 263 45.35 8.13 22.58
N PRO A 264 45.78 6.90 22.22
CA PRO A 264 44.88 5.92 21.58
C PRO A 264 43.72 5.50 22.48
N LEU A 265 43.95 5.38 23.80
CA LEU A 265 42.89 5.04 24.77
C LEU A 265 41.87 6.17 24.92
N VAL A 266 42.31 7.44 24.88
CA VAL A 266 41.42 8.60 24.87
C VAL A 266 40.61 8.66 23.57
N ALA A 267 41.24 8.41 22.41
CA ALA A 267 40.54 8.34 21.12
C ALA A 267 39.52 7.20 21.08
N LEU A 268 39.86 6.03 21.66
CA LEU A 268 38.93 4.90 21.82
C LEU A 268 37.76 5.27 22.74
N LEU A 269 38.02 5.96 23.85
CA LEU A 269 36.97 6.43 24.77
C LEU A 269 36.04 7.47 24.12
N ALA A 270 36.60 8.41 23.36
CA ALA A 270 35.85 9.42 22.63
C ALA A 270 34.96 8.81 21.53
N THR A 271 35.40 7.72 20.92
CA THR A 271 34.65 7.00 19.87
C THR A 271 33.79 5.86 20.39
N ALA A 272 33.90 5.47 21.66
CA ALA A 272 33.14 4.38 22.27
C ALA A 272 31.61 4.54 22.12
N PRO A 273 31.01 5.74 22.31
CA PRO A 273 29.58 5.93 22.05
C PRO A 273 29.20 5.59 20.60
N ARG A 274 30.07 5.90 19.63
CA ARG A 274 29.84 5.55 18.22
C ARG A 274 29.93 4.05 17.99
N GLN A 275 30.88 3.36 18.61
CA GLN A 275 31.03 1.91 18.51
C GLN A 275 29.80 1.18 19.07
N LEU A 276 29.27 1.63 20.22
CA LEU A 276 28.01 1.13 20.78
C LEU A 276 26.81 1.42 19.86
N ASN A 277 26.74 2.63 19.29
CA ASN A 277 25.70 2.98 18.31
C ASN A 277 25.77 2.11 17.05
N LEU A 278 26.96 1.69 16.59
CA LEU A 278 27.11 0.77 15.46
C LEU A 278 26.56 -0.64 15.79
N LEU A 279 26.79 -1.12 17.01
CA LEU A 279 26.16 -2.37 17.48
C LEU A 279 24.63 -2.27 17.48
N MET A 280 24.09 -1.13 17.93
CA MET A 280 22.64 -0.88 17.84
C MET A 280 22.17 -0.76 16.38
N THR A 281 23.00 -0.20 15.49
CA THR A 281 22.68 -0.07 14.06
C THR A 281 22.56 -1.44 13.38
N PHE A 282 23.38 -2.43 13.78
CA PHE A 282 23.18 -3.81 13.33
C PHE A 282 21.80 -4.34 13.68
N ARG A 283 21.35 -4.15 14.93
CA ARG A 283 19.99 -4.51 15.34
C ARG A 283 18.95 -3.84 14.43
N SER A 284 19.09 -2.54 14.17
CA SER A 284 18.18 -1.78 13.30
C SER A 284 18.17 -2.30 11.86
N ILE A 285 19.30 -2.73 11.30
CA ILE A 285 19.37 -3.35 9.97
C ILE A 285 18.54 -4.63 9.93
N PHE A 286 18.67 -5.50 10.93
CA PHE A 286 17.95 -6.76 10.94
C PHE A 286 16.45 -6.59 11.20
N GLN A 287 16.09 -5.64 12.05
CA GLN A 287 14.70 -5.23 12.24
C GLN A 287 14.12 -4.65 10.95
N ALA A 288 14.87 -3.79 10.25
CA ALA A 288 14.49 -3.24 8.95
C ALA A 288 14.33 -4.35 7.91
N MET A 289 15.26 -5.29 7.79
CA MET A 289 15.16 -6.42 6.87
C MET A 289 13.93 -7.29 7.15
N THR A 290 13.67 -7.62 8.42
CA THR A 290 12.52 -8.42 8.83
C THR A 290 11.21 -7.68 8.54
N SER A 291 11.16 -6.39 8.85
CA SER A 291 10.02 -5.52 8.57
C SER A 291 9.78 -5.39 7.06
N LEU A 292 10.83 -5.25 6.26
CA LEU A 292 10.75 -5.17 4.80
C LEU A 292 10.09 -6.42 4.22
N ILE A 293 10.51 -7.61 4.66
CA ILE A 293 9.87 -8.86 4.24
C ILE A 293 8.41 -8.89 4.66
N SER A 294 8.11 -8.54 5.92
CA SER A 294 6.74 -8.52 6.42
C SER A 294 5.85 -7.61 5.57
N PHE A 295 6.26 -6.36 5.34
CA PHE A 295 5.50 -5.41 4.54
C PHE A 295 5.41 -5.82 3.07
N GLU A 296 6.48 -6.37 2.50
CA GLU A 296 6.48 -6.84 1.11
C GLU A 296 5.52 -8.02 0.90
N THR A 297 5.50 -8.97 1.84
CA THR A 297 4.54 -10.09 1.82
C THR A 297 3.10 -9.58 1.93
N LYS A 298 2.84 -8.66 2.87
CA LYS A 298 1.51 -8.06 3.06
C LYS A 298 1.05 -7.29 1.82
N PHE A 299 1.92 -6.45 1.27
CA PHE A 299 1.67 -5.71 0.04
C PHE A 299 1.42 -6.66 -1.14
N LYS A 300 2.19 -7.74 -1.26
CA LYS A 300 1.99 -8.75 -2.31
C LYS A 300 0.59 -9.37 -2.23
N THR A 301 0.16 -9.79 -1.04
CA THR A 301 -1.18 -10.36 -0.85
C THR A 301 -2.29 -9.38 -1.26
N LEU A 302 -2.20 -8.12 -0.84
CA LEU A 302 -3.18 -7.09 -1.27
C LEU A 302 -3.11 -6.81 -2.77
N SER A 303 -1.91 -6.78 -3.35
CA SER A 303 -1.73 -6.60 -4.79
C SER A 303 -2.27 -7.78 -5.61
N GLU A 304 -2.22 -9.01 -5.08
CA GLU A 304 -2.80 -10.18 -5.72
C GLU A 304 -4.33 -10.14 -5.66
N ASN A 305 -4.89 -9.76 -4.51
CA ASN A 305 -6.32 -9.54 -4.31
C ASN A 305 -6.88 -8.37 -5.15
N ALA A 306 -6.03 -7.42 -5.53
CA ALA A 306 -6.39 -6.34 -6.43
C ALA A 306 -6.48 -6.76 -7.92
N ASN A 307 -6.05 -7.98 -8.27
CA ASN A 307 -6.22 -8.52 -9.60
C ASN A 307 -7.63 -9.08 -9.76
N LEU A 308 -8.42 -8.43 -10.61
CA LEU A 308 -9.80 -8.83 -10.90
C LEU A 308 -9.80 -9.76 -12.11
N LYS A 309 -10.70 -10.75 -12.11
CA LYS A 309 -10.93 -11.62 -13.26
C LYS A 309 -12.11 -11.07 -14.06
N GLU A 310 -11.91 -10.88 -15.36
CA GLU A 310 -13.00 -10.51 -16.26
C GLU A 310 -13.97 -11.67 -16.41
N CYS A 311 -15.27 -11.37 -16.33
CA CYS A 311 -16.32 -12.30 -16.66
C CYS A 311 -16.70 -12.14 -18.14
N ARG A 312 -17.01 -13.24 -18.82
CA ARG A 312 -17.64 -13.19 -20.14
C ARG A 312 -19.11 -12.81 -19.95
N LEU A 313 -19.47 -11.61 -20.36
CA LEU A 313 -20.82 -11.08 -20.16
C LEU A 313 -21.83 -11.85 -21.01
N GLU A 314 -21.42 -12.31 -22.19
CA GLU A 314 -22.25 -13.04 -23.16
C GLU A 314 -22.80 -14.34 -22.57
N GLU A 315 -21.99 -15.06 -21.79
CA GLU A 315 -22.37 -16.33 -21.16
C GLU A 315 -23.46 -16.16 -20.08
N ARG A 316 -23.68 -14.93 -19.61
CA ARG A 316 -24.65 -14.58 -18.56
C ARG A 316 -25.92 -13.91 -19.13
N ILE A 317 -26.03 -13.78 -20.45
CA ILE A 317 -27.19 -13.18 -21.12
C ILE A 317 -28.01 -14.30 -21.77
N ASN A 318 -29.30 -14.39 -21.41
CA ASN A 318 -30.24 -15.28 -22.08
C ASN A 318 -31.18 -14.45 -22.97
N LEU A 319 -30.81 -14.31 -24.25
CA LEU A 319 -31.56 -13.51 -25.22
C LEU A 319 -32.99 -14.01 -25.45
N GLU A 320 -33.25 -15.31 -25.37
CA GLU A 320 -34.59 -15.88 -25.54
C GLU A 320 -35.58 -15.35 -24.49
N LYS A 321 -35.07 -14.93 -23.33
CA LYS A 321 -35.85 -14.41 -22.20
C LYS A 321 -35.85 -12.88 -22.13
N ILE A 322 -35.24 -12.20 -23.09
CA ILE A 322 -35.15 -10.74 -23.16
C ILE A 322 -35.93 -10.26 -24.38
N THR A 323 -36.64 -9.16 -24.21
CA THR A 323 -37.32 -8.45 -25.30
C THR A 323 -36.96 -6.97 -25.26
N ILE A 324 -36.77 -6.36 -26.42
CA ILE A 324 -36.51 -4.92 -26.58
C ILE A 324 -37.71 -4.33 -27.31
N ASN A 325 -38.43 -3.40 -26.67
CA ASN A 325 -39.72 -2.86 -27.18
C ASN A 325 -40.74 -3.95 -27.58
N GLY A 326 -40.69 -5.10 -26.92
CA GLY A 326 -41.59 -6.24 -27.17
C GLY A 326 -41.16 -7.17 -28.31
N ALA A 327 -40.09 -6.86 -29.04
CA ALA A 327 -39.49 -7.77 -30.02
C ALA A 327 -38.41 -8.64 -29.36
N GLN A 328 -38.29 -9.89 -29.79
CA GLN A 328 -37.17 -10.76 -29.45
C GLN A 328 -36.04 -10.54 -30.45
N GLU A 329 -34.82 -10.42 -29.92
CA GLU A 329 -33.62 -10.20 -30.72
C GLU A 329 -32.83 -11.51 -30.84
N THR A 330 -32.29 -11.76 -32.03
CA THR A 330 -31.60 -13.02 -32.36
C THR A 330 -30.12 -13.01 -31.99
N SER A 331 -29.47 -11.84 -31.96
CA SER A 331 -28.05 -11.75 -31.61
C SER A 331 -27.67 -10.44 -30.92
N LEU A 332 -26.59 -10.48 -30.12
CA LEU A 332 -26.04 -9.29 -29.45
C LEU A 332 -25.50 -8.25 -30.45
N ASN A 333 -24.94 -8.70 -31.57
CA ASN A 333 -24.38 -7.82 -32.59
C ASN A 333 -25.48 -7.03 -33.31
N GLU A 334 -26.62 -7.66 -33.59
CA GLU A 334 -27.80 -6.98 -34.16
C GLU A 334 -28.34 -5.90 -33.22
N ILE A 335 -28.33 -6.15 -31.90
CA ILE A 335 -28.74 -5.15 -30.90
C ILE A 335 -27.80 -3.93 -30.94
N VAL A 336 -26.48 -4.14 -30.98
CA VAL A 336 -25.50 -3.06 -31.08
C VAL A 336 -25.72 -2.25 -32.35
N GLN A 337 -25.84 -2.91 -33.52
CA GLN A 337 -26.09 -2.24 -34.80
C GLN A 337 -27.40 -1.45 -34.79
N THR A 338 -28.49 -2.05 -34.29
CA THR A 338 -29.79 -1.39 -34.21
C THR A 338 -29.75 -0.12 -33.36
N ILE A 339 -28.98 -0.14 -32.25
CA ILE A 339 -28.80 1.02 -31.37
C ILE A 339 -27.99 2.13 -32.06
N GLU A 340 -26.95 1.77 -32.81
CA GLU A 340 -26.09 2.71 -33.53
C GLU A 340 -26.79 3.32 -34.76
N ASP A 341 -27.58 2.53 -35.48
CA ASP A 341 -28.28 2.95 -36.71
C ASP A 341 -29.54 3.76 -36.43
N SER A 342 -30.23 3.50 -35.32
CA SER A 342 -31.55 4.07 -35.01
C SER A 342 -31.48 5.19 -33.96
N TYR A 343 -30.65 6.21 -34.21
CA TYR A 343 -30.49 7.35 -33.30
C TYR A 343 -31.31 8.58 -33.75
N PRO A 344 -32.06 9.28 -32.85
CA PRO A 344 -32.29 9.01 -31.42
C PRO A 344 -33.57 8.20 -31.16
N GLN A 345 -33.57 7.35 -30.12
CA GLN A 345 -34.73 6.51 -29.76
C GLN A 345 -34.83 6.18 -28.26
N ARG A 346 -35.98 5.71 -27.79
CA ARG A 346 -36.18 5.18 -26.43
C ARG A 346 -36.61 3.71 -26.52
N LEU A 347 -35.82 2.83 -25.92
CA LEU A 347 -35.98 1.39 -25.95
C LEU A 347 -36.15 0.84 -24.53
N GLU A 348 -37.18 0.03 -24.32
CA GLU A 348 -37.45 -0.65 -23.07
C GLU A 348 -36.99 -2.11 -23.15
N VAL A 349 -36.16 -2.53 -22.21
CA VAL A 349 -35.66 -3.90 -22.09
C VAL A 349 -36.45 -4.64 -21.01
N ARG A 350 -37.22 -5.65 -21.42
CA ARG A 350 -38.04 -6.50 -20.54
C ARG A 350 -37.55 -7.95 -20.53
N GLY A 351 -37.77 -8.65 -19.43
CA GLY A 351 -37.39 -10.05 -19.27
C GLY A 351 -37.50 -10.53 -17.83
N GLY A 352 -37.56 -11.86 -17.65
CA GLY A 352 -37.67 -12.46 -16.32
C GLY A 352 -36.49 -12.16 -15.38
N ASN A 353 -36.65 -12.40 -14.08
CA ASN A 353 -35.55 -12.33 -13.13
C ASN A 353 -34.49 -13.38 -13.49
N GLY A 354 -33.22 -12.97 -13.49
CA GLY A 354 -32.10 -13.84 -13.91
C GLY A 354 -31.95 -14.01 -15.43
N ALA A 355 -32.70 -13.30 -16.27
CA ALA A 355 -32.53 -13.34 -17.73
C ALA A 355 -31.23 -12.67 -18.23
N GLY A 356 -30.58 -11.84 -17.40
CA GLY A 356 -29.35 -11.13 -17.75
C GLY A 356 -29.55 -9.69 -18.26
N LYS A 357 -30.67 -9.02 -17.93
CA LYS A 357 -30.97 -7.64 -18.37
C LYS A 357 -29.87 -6.62 -18.03
N SER A 358 -29.45 -6.56 -16.77
CA SER A 358 -28.36 -5.68 -16.34
C SER A 358 -27.03 -6.08 -16.98
N THR A 359 -26.80 -7.37 -17.20
CA THR A 359 -25.61 -7.88 -17.92
C THR A 359 -25.60 -7.45 -19.38
N LEU A 360 -26.76 -7.44 -20.05
CA LEU A 360 -26.91 -6.93 -21.41
C LEU A 360 -26.54 -5.44 -21.46
N LEU A 361 -27.01 -4.61 -20.51
CA LEU A 361 -26.62 -3.20 -20.46
C LEU A 361 -25.10 -3.03 -20.28
N LEU A 362 -24.46 -3.84 -19.43
CA LEU A 362 -22.99 -3.80 -19.29
C LEU A 362 -22.27 -4.23 -20.57
N HIS A 363 -22.77 -5.26 -21.27
CA HIS A 363 -22.20 -5.72 -22.54
C HIS A 363 -22.32 -4.64 -23.62
N LEU A 364 -23.48 -3.98 -23.71
CA LEU A 364 -23.67 -2.84 -24.60
C LEU A 364 -22.77 -1.66 -24.22
N ASN A 365 -22.56 -1.41 -22.92
CA ASN A 365 -21.64 -0.34 -22.49
C ASN A 365 -20.19 -0.59 -22.94
N GLU A 366 -19.77 -1.85 -23.01
CA GLU A 366 -18.43 -2.25 -23.45
C GLU A 366 -18.25 -2.14 -24.97
N HIS A 367 -19.32 -2.39 -25.74
CA HIS A 367 -19.26 -2.46 -27.21
C HIS A 367 -19.69 -1.15 -27.90
N LEU A 368 -20.46 -0.29 -27.24
CA LEU A 368 -20.88 1.01 -27.77
C LEU A 368 -19.82 2.08 -27.49
N GLY A 369 -19.30 2.71 -28.54
CA GLY A 369 -18.20 3.68 -28.45
C GLY A 369 -18.49 4.97 -27.67
N SER A 370 -19.77 5.30 -27.41
CA SER A 370 -20.18 6.52 -26.70
C SER A 370 -21.44 6.28 -25.85
N SER A 371 -21.30 5.48 -24.80
CA SER A 371 -22.41 5.14 -23.90
C SER A 371 -22.12 5.48 -22.43
N PHE A 372 -23.17 5.84 -21.70
CA PHE A 372 -23.13 6.05 -20.25
C PHE A 372 -24.06 5.05 -19.55
N TYR A 373 -23.53 4.23 -18.65
CA TYR A 373 -24.29 3.29 -17.84
C TYR A 373 -24.63 3.88 -16.46
N LEU A 374 -25.92 3.95 -16.14
CA LEU A 374 -26.45 4.34 -14.84
C LEU A 374 -26.95 3.08 -14.09
N PRO A 375 -26.22 2.60 -13.07
CA PRO A 375 -26.69 1.51 -12.23
C PRO A 375 -27.86 1.94 -11.34
N SER A 376 -28.56 0.97 -10.75
CA SER A 376 -29.69 1.21 -9.83
C SER A 376 -29.33 2.01 -8.57
N GLN A 377 -28.07 1.92 -8.12
CA GLN A 377 -27.54 2.69 -6.99
C GLN A 377 -26.22 3.37 -7.38
N PRO A 378 -26.28 4.52 -8.07
CA PRO A 378 -25.10 5.21 -8.57
C PRO A 378 -24.32 5.92 -7.46
N GLN A 379 -23.00 5.74 -7.47
CA GLN A 379 -22.05 6.38 -6.55
C GLN A 379 -20.94 7.13 -7.30
N PHE A 380 -21.26 7.68 -8.46
CA PHE A 380 -20.27 8.42 -9.24
C PHE A 380 -19.81 9.69 -8.52
N ASP A 381 -18.61 10.13 -8.88
CA ASP A 381 -18.09 11.45 -8.54
C ASP A 381 -18.60 12.44 -9.58
N ILE A 382 -19.65 13.20 -9.22
CA ILE A 382 -20.30 14.19 -10.09
C ILE A 382 -20.20 15.58 -9.47
N PRO A 383 -20.16 16.66 -10.28
CA PRO A 383 -20.12 18.02 -9.78
C PRO A 383 -21.30 18.32 -8.85
N ASN A 384 -21.09 19.18 -7.84
CA ASN A 384 -22.14 19.67 -6.94
C ASN A 384 -22.94 18.57 -6.20
N LYS A 385 -22.31 17.44 -5.88
CA LYS A 385 -22.95 16.36 -5.09
C LYS A 385 -23.49 16.90 -3.75
N VAL A 386 -24.80 17.09 -3.67
CA VAL A 386 -25.50 17.49 -2.44
C VAL A 386 -25.86 16.24 -1.65
N ASN A 387 -25.70 16.26 -0.32
CA ASN A 387 -26.28 15.25 0.57
C ASN A 387 -27.81 15.39 0.56
N ALA A 388 -28.45 14.75 -0.42
CA ALA A 388 -29.87 14.87 -0.71
C ALA A 388 -30.58 13.54 -0.46
N SER A 389 -31.92 13.53 -0.45
CA SER A 389 -32.68 12.27 -0.38
C SER A 389 -32.36 11.37 -1.59
N THR A 390 -32.65 10.06 -1.51
CA THR A 390 -32.42 9.11 -2.62
C THR A 390 -33.05 9.61 -3.94
N GLY A 391 -34.27 10.14 -3.88
CA GLY A 391 -34.96 10.68 -5.05
C GLY A 391 -34.33 11.97 -5.60
N GLN A 392 -33.89 12.88 -4.73
CA GLN A 392 -33.16 14.09 -5.16
C GLN A 392 -31.79 13.76 -5.76
N THR A 393 -31.11 12.76 -5.19
CA THR A 393 -29.82 12.26 -5.69
C THR A 393 -29.98 11.68 -7.09
N ILE A 394 -31.01 10.85 -7.31
CA ILE A 394 -31.33 10.30 -8.65
C ILE A 394 -31.71 11.43 -9.62
N ALA A 395 -32.56 12.38 -9.22
CA ALA A 395 -32.93 13.52 -10.06
C ALA A 395 -31.69 14.33 -10.49
N HIS A 396 -30.73 14.52 -9.60
CA HIS A 396 -29.46 15.19 -9.89
C HIS A 396 -28.58 14.39 -10.86
N TYR A 397 -28.58 13.04 -10.78
CA TYR A 397 -27.94 12.22 -11.82
C TYR A 397 -28.61 12.47 -13.18
N PHE A 398 -29.94 12.53 -13.26
CA PHE A 398 -30.64 12.83 -14.51
C PHE A 398 -30.35 14.23 -15.06
N ASP A 399 -30.22 15.25 -14.20
CA ASP A 399 -29.75 16.58 -14.62
C ASP A 399 -28.33 16.53 -15.18
N TYR A 400 -27.46 15.73 -14.57
CA TYR A 400 -26.11 15.50 -15.07
C TYR A 400 -26.10 14.78 -16.43
N LEU A 401 -26.98 13.79 -16.65
CA LEU A 401 -27.10 13.07 -17.94
C LEU A 401 -27.40 14.00 -19.13
N GLU A 402 -28.07 15.13 -18.89
CA GLU A 402 -28.33 16.15 -19.92
C GLU A 402 -27.06 16.87 -20.37
N THR A 403 -26.08 17.00 -19.47
CA THR A 403 -24.80 17.67 -19.75
C THR A 403 -23.76 16.77 -20.41
N LEU A 404 -23.98 15.45 -20.34
CA LEU A 404 -23.10 14.44 -20.90
C LEU A 404 -23.04 14.51 -22.43
N LYS A 405 -21.87 14.20 -23.00
CA LYS A 405 -21.68 14.15 -24.46
C LYS A 405 -22.08 12.81 -25.06
N GLU A 406 -22.26 11.81 -24.21
CA GLU A 406 -22.58 10.45 -24.59
C GLU A 406 -23.97 10.39 -25.24
N ASN A 407 -24.00 9.80 -26.45
CA ASN A 407 -25.19 9.66 -27.28
C ASN A 407 -26.12 8.54 -26.80
N VAL A 408 -25.58 7.52 -26.13
CA VAL A 408 -26.37 6.39 -25.62
C VAL A 408 -26.39 6.40 -24.09
N LEU A 409 -27.57 6.29 -23.51
CA LEU A 409 -27.79 6.18 -22.07
C LEU A 409 -28.36 4.79 -21.75
N LEU A 410 -27.69 4.05 -20.86
CA LEU A 410 -28.05 2.70 -20.45
C LEU A 410 -28.48 2.74 -18.99
N LEU A 411 -29.77 2.58 -18.72
CA LEU A 411 -30.37 2.84 -17.41
C LEU A 411 -30.86 1.55 -16.78
N ASP A 412 -30.32 1.19 -15.63
CA ASP A 412 -30.60 -0.08 -14.96
C ASP A 412 -31.46 0.14 -13.71
N GLU A 413 -32.70 -0.36 -13.72
CA GLU A 413 -33.64 -0.34 -12.59
C GLU A 413 -33.74 1.03 -11.89
N TRP A 414 -33.70 2.11 -12.67
CA TRP A 414 -33.68 3.47 -12.17
C TRP A 414 -34.95 3.83 -11.36
N ASP A 415 -36.05 3.11 -11.59
CA ASP A 415 -37.35 3.30 -10.96
C ASP A 415 -37.57 2.49 -9.67
N ALA A 416 -36.64 1.61 -9.28
CA ALA A 416 -36.83 0.66 -8.17
C ALA A 416 -37.08 1.30 -6.79
N ASN A 417 -36.56 2.50 -6.53
CA ASN A 417 -36.63 3.17 -5.22
C ASN A 417 -37.28 4.57 -5.26
N LEU A 418 -38.08 4.85 -6.29
CA LEU A 418 -38.71 6.16 -6.50
C LEU A 418 -40.22 6.10 -6.24
N ASP A 419 -40.78 7.21 -5.73
CA ASP A 419 -42.23 7.41 -5.68
C ASP A 419 -42.81 7.75 -7.06
N GLU A 420 -44.13 7.61 -7.21
CA GLU A 420 -44.80 7.83 -8.52
C GLU A 420 -44.55 9.23 -9.08
N LYS A 421 -44.47 10.25 -8.20
CA LYS A 421 -44.21 11.64 -8.60
C LYS A 421 -42.82 11.80 -9.21
N ASN A 422 -41.79 11.22 -8.58
CA ASN A 422 -40.42 11.25 -9.10
C ASN A 422 -40.28 10.39 -10.35
N ILE A 423 -40.98 9.26 -10.44
CA ILE A 423 -41.04 8.43 -11.65
C ILE A 423 -41.62 9.23 -12.82
N GLN A 424 -42.72 9.96 -12.61
CA GLN A 424 -43.31 10.82 -13.65
C GLN A 424 -42.34 11.93 -14.09
N LEU A 425 -41.73 12.63 -13.13
CA LEU A 425 -40.79 13.70 -13.42
C LEU A 425 -39.56 13.21 -14.19
N ILE A 426 -38.99 12.07 -13.81
CA ILE A 426 -37.86 11.47 -14.53
C ILE A 426 -38.30 10.95 -15.90
N ASN A 427 -39.51 10.37 -16.02
CA ASN A 427 -40.05 9.96 -17.32
C ASN A 427 -40.21 11.13 -18.29
N GLU A 428 -40.66 12.29 -17.83
CA GLU A 428 -40.73 13.51 -18.64
C GLU A 428 -39.34 13.95 -19.10
N LYS A 429 -38.34 13.92 -18.21
CA LYS A 429 -36.94 14.20 -18.56
C LYS A 429 -36.41 13.21 -19.59
N LEU A 430 -36.68 11.92 -19.41
CA LEU A 430 -36.28 10.86 -20.35
C LEU A 430 -36.93 11.03 -21.72
N ASN A 431 -38.21 11.40 -21.78
CA ASN A 431 -38.90 11.73 -23.04
C ASN A 431 -38.32 12.95 -23.74
N ARG A 432 -37.79 13.92 -22.99
CA ARG A 432 -37.06 15.05 -23.57
C ARG A 432 -35.70 14.62 -24.08
N LEU A 433 -34.95 13.86 -23.28
CA LEU A 433 -33.63 13.33 -23.63
C LEU A 433 -33.68 12.39 -24.85
N SER A 434 -34.75 11.60 -25.01
CA SER A 434 -34.91 10.65 -26.11
C SER A 434 -35.06 11.32 -27.48
N LYS A 435 -35.30 12.64 -27.52
CA LYS A 435 -35.29 13.42 -28.77
C LYS A 435 -33.88 13.71 -29.28
N THR A 436 -32.89 13.56 -28.42
CA THR A 436 -31.49 13.92 -28.69
C THR A 436 -30.51 12.80 -28.35
N LYS A 437 -30.95 11.72 -27.70
CA LYS A 437 -30.10 10.62 -27.24
C LYS A 437 -30.84 9.29 -27.42
N THR A 438 -30.10 8.20 -27.60
CA THR A 438 -30.68 6.86 -27.50
C THR A 438 -30.69 6.42 -26.05
N ILE A 439 -31.85 6.05 -25.53
CA ILE A 439 -32.01 5.56 -24.16
C ILE A 439 -32.42 4.09 -24.21
N LEU A 440 -31.64 3.22 -23.58
CA LEU A 440 -32.06 1.87 -23.20
C LEU A 440 -32.35 1.85 -21.71
N GLU A 441 -33.54 1.42 -21.33
CA GLU A 441 -33.92 1.30 -19.93
C GLU A 441 -34.39 -0.10 -19.57
N VAL A 442 -33.88 -0.61 -18.45
CA VAL A 442 -34.42 -1.75 -17.74
C VAL A 442 -35.28 -1.21 -16.61
N ARG A 443 -36.57 -1.51 -16.63
CA ARG A 443 -37.51 -1.10 -15.58
C ARG A 443 -37.78 -2.25 -14.63
N HIS A 444 -38.00 -1.93 -13.36
CA HIS A 444 -38.39 -2.95 -12.39
C HIS A 444 -39.85 -3.41 -12.60
N ARG A 445 -40.73 -2.53 -13.12
CA ARG A 445 -42.18 -2.73 -13.23
C ARG A 445 -42.68 -3.02 -14.64
#